data_AF-A0A2H6JBJ5-F1
#
_entry.id   AF-A0A2H6JBJ5-F1
#
_cell.length_a   1.000
_cell.length_b   1.000
_cell.length_c   1.000
_cell.angle_alpha   90.00
_cell.angle_beta   90.00
_cell.angle_gamma   90.00
#
_symmetry.space_group_name_H-M   'P 1'
#
loop_
_entity.id
_entity.type
_entity.pdbx_description
1 polymer ?
#
loop_
_entity_poly.entity_id
_entity_poly.type
_entity_poly.pdbx_seq_one_letter_code
_entity_poly.pdbx_strand_id
1 'polypeptide(L)'
;MKATNPAPGDPATIADVQSSADTRRIAINKVGIKAIRHPVRVKDRSEGEQHTIATFNMYVNLPHDFKGTHMSRFVEILNRHEREISVQSFKDMLREMTGVLEVGSGHIEMRFPYFVTKTAPVTKVKSLMDYDVSLIGEIRDGAVHTHIRVVVPVTSLCPCSKEISDYGAHNQRSHVTIMARTRGFIWIEELIDLVEKEASCELYGLLKRPDEKYITERAYDNPKFVEDMVRDVAVRLNEDGRIEAYVVESENFESIHNHSAYAMIQRDKTLDDDGTDDPRSPSRPPAG
;
A
#
# COMPACT_ATOMS: atom_id res chain seq x y z
N MET A 1 -50.07 -17.57 -44.26
CA MET A 1 -48.75 -16.90 -44.14
C MET A 1 -48.28 -17.08 -42.71
N LYS A 2 -47.24 -17.90 -42.48
CA LYS A 2 -46.70 -18.17 -41.14
C LYS A 2 -45.80 -17.01 -40.73
N ALA A 3 -46.08 -16.41 -39.57
CA ALA A 3 -45.21 -15.44 -38.92
C ALA A 3 -43.87 -16.12 -38.60
N THR A 4 -42.79 -15.57 -39.14
CA THR A 4 -41.42 -15.99 -38.86
C THR A 4 -41.03 -15.52 -37.46
N ASN A 5 -40.65 -16.44 -36.58
CA ASN A 5 -39.98 -16.09 -35.32
C ASN A 5 -38.68 -15.31 -35.63
N PRO A 6 -38.33 -14.28 -34.85
CA PRO A 6 -37.05 -13.61 -34.99
C PRO A 6 -35.91 -14.59 -34.73
N ALA A 7 -34.84 -14.49 -35.51
CA ALA A 7 -33.65 -15.31 -35.38
C ALA A 7 -32.98 -15.05 -34.01
N PRO A 8 -32.32 -16.05 -33.40
CA PRO A 8 -31.58 -15.83 -32.16
C PRO A 8 -30.40 -14.90 -32.42
N GLY A 9 -30.28 -13.84 -31.60
CA GLY A 9 -29.01 -13.13 -31.41
C GLY A 9 -28.82 -11.83 -32.18
N ASP A 10 -29.79 -10.92 -32.13
CA ASP A 10 -29.48 -9.50 -32.33
C ASP A 10 -28.91 -8.95 -30.99
N PRO A 11 -27.68 -8.43 -30.94
CA PRO A 11 -27.09 -7.88 -29.71
C PRO A 11 -27.98 -6.86 -28.99
N ALA A 12 -28.83 -6.15 -29.74
CA ALA A 12 -29.77 -5.17 -29.20
C ALA A 12 -30.97 -5.78 -28.44
N THR A 13 -31.15 -7.09 -28.48
CA THR A 13 -32.33 -7.79 -27.90
C THR A 13 -32.02 -8.62 -26.65
N ILE A 14 -30.76 -8.60 -26.18
CA ILE A 14 -30.34 -9.33 -24.98
C ILE A 14 -30.74 -8.54 -23.74
N ALA A 15 -31.40 -9.20 -22.78
CA ALA A 15 -31.88 -8.56 -21.55
C ALA A 15 -30.72 -8.10 -20.65
N ASP A 16 -30.76 -6.84 -20.22
CA ASP A 16 -29.86 -6.29 -19.21
C ASP A 16 -30.35 -6.60 -17.79
N VAL A 17 -29.99 -7.79 -17.30
CA VAL A 17 -30.38 -8.26 -15.97
C VAL A 17 -29.70 -7.45 -14.86
N GLN A 18 -28.55 -6.83 -15.12
CA GLN A 18 -27.77 -6.12 -14.09
C GLN A 18 -28.44 -4.79 -13.71
N SER A 19 -29.03 -4.12 -14.70
CA SER A 19 -29.83 -2.90 -14.50
C SER A 19 -31.24 -3.15 -13.94
N SER A 20 -31.62 -4.40 -13.68
CA SER A 20 -32.93 -4.70 -13.09
C SER A 20 -32.99 -4.33 -11.60
N ALA A 21 -34.20 -4.05 -11.11
CA ALA A 21 -34.41 -3.68 -9.72
C ALA A 21 -34.12 -4.85 -8.76
N ASP A 22 -33.45 -4.57 -7.64
CA ASP A 22 -33.29 -5.52 -6.54
C ASP A 22 -34.34 -5.29 -5.44
N THR A 23 -35.01 -6.36 -5.01
CA THR A 23 -36.10 -6.28 -4.03
C THR A 23 -35.66 -6.51 -2.59
N ARG A 24 -34.42 -6.96 -2.37
CA ARG A 24 -33.90 -7.30 -1.03
C ARG A 24 -33.53 -6.05 -0.23
N ARG A 25 -33.33 -4.91 -0.91
CA ARG A 25 -33.00 -3.62 -0.30
C ARG A 25 -31.74 -3.66 0.58
N ILE A 26 -30.72 -4.40 0.11
CA ILE A 26 -29.41 -4.47 0.75
C ILE A 26 -28.37 -3.89 -0.22
N ALA A 27 -27.72 -2.80 0.17
CA ALA A 27 -26.61 -2.22 -0.59
C ALA A 27 -25.34 -3.08 -0.44
N ILE A 28 -24.51 -3.10 -1.48
CA ILE A 28 -23.19 -3.79 -1.45
C ILE A 28 -22.10 -2.73 -1.27
N ASN A 29 -21.26 -2.88 -0.24
CA ASN A 29 -20.22 -1.90 0.04
C ASN A 29 -19.14 -1.84 -1.05
N LYS A 30 -18.72 -3.00 -1.59
CA LYS A 30 -17.74 -3.12 -2.67
C LYS A 30 -18.14 -4.22 -3.64
N VAL A 31 -18.34 -3.86 -4.90
CA VAL A 31 -18.53 -4.79 -6.03
C VAL A 31 -17.67 -4.35 -7.20
N GLY A 32 -17.10 -5.29 -7.95
CA GLY A 32 -16.28 -5.00 -9.12
C GLY A 32 -15.38 -6.17 -9.50
N ILE A 33 -14.20 -5.86 -10.03
CA ILE A 33 -13.23 -6.85 -10.51
C ILE A 33 -11.96 -6.85 -9.66
N LYS A 34 -11.28 -8.00 -9.61
CA LYS A 34 -10.02 -8.17 -8.88
C LYS A 34 -9.03 -9.03 -9.67
N ALA A 35 -7.75 -8.87 -9.36
CA ALA A 35 -6.66 -9.66 -9.93
C ALA A 35 -6.49 -9.55 -11.46
N ILE A 36 -6.78 -8.39 -12.05
CA ILE A 36 -6.47 -8.12 -13.46
C ILE A 36 -5.04 -7.58 -13.61
N ARG A 37 -4.23 -8.21 -14.45
CA ARG A 37 -2.85 -7.77 -14.71
C ARG A 37 -2.80 -6.78 -15.86
N HIS A 38 -2.03 -5.71 -15.72
CA HIS A 38 -1.85 -4.70 -16.75
C HIS A 38 -0.45 -4.07 -16.68
N PRO A 39 0.20 -3.77 -17.82
CA PRO A 39 1.46 -3.03 -17.83
C PRO A 39 1.30 -1.59 -17.32
N VAL A 40 2.30 -1.10 -16.60
CA VAL A 40 2.31 0.23 -15.99
C VAL A 40 3.70 0.86 -16.08
N ARG A 41 3.73 2.20 -16.04
CA ARG A 41 4.96 3.00 -15.99
C ARG A 41 4.96 3.85 -14.72
N VAL A 42 5.97 3.64 -13.88
CA VAL A 42 6.09 4.29 -12.56
C VAL A 42 7.35 5.12 -12.49
N LYS A 43 7.30 6.24 -11.76
CA LYS A 43 8.45 7.14 -11.63
C LYS A 43 9.53 6.51 -10.74
N ASP A 44 10.77 6.75 -11.11
CA ASP A 44 11.98 6.34 -10.37
C ASP A 44 12.83 7.58 -10.12
N ARG A 45 13.14 7.84 -8.84
CA ARG A 45 13.91 9.00 -8.39
C ARG A 45 15.33 9.01 -8.95
N SER A 46 15.87 7.84 -9.29
CA SER A 46 17.25 7.64 -9.77
C SER A 46 17.35 7.42 -11.28
N GLU A 47 16.52 6.56 -11.85
CA GLU A 47 16.59 6.13 -13.26
C GLU A 47 15.50 6.78 -14.14
N GLY A 48 14.62 7.60 -13.55
CA GLY A 48 13.56 8.34 -14.23
C GLY A 48 12.22 7.60 -14.26
N GLU A 49 12.16 6.44 -14.92
CA GLU A 49 10.93 5.64 -15.03
C GLU A 49 11.23 4.12 -15.04
N GLN A 50 10.32 3.33 -14.47
CA GLN A 50 10.33 1.87 -14.52
C GLN A 50 9.08 1.35 -15.22
N HIS A 51 9.27 0.36 -16.09
CA HIS A 51 8.21 -0.39 -16.75
C HIS A 51 7.99 -1.71 -15.99
N THR A 52 6.79 -1.92 -15.47
CA THR A 52 6.47 -3.11 -14.65
C THR A 52 5.05 -3.62 -14.96
N ILE A 53 4.66 -4.73 -14.33
CA ILE A 53 3.31 -5.29 -14.42
C ILE A 53 2.63 -5.08 -13.09
N ALA A 54 1.49 -4.39 -13.11
CA ALA A 54 0.65 -4.24 -11.94
C ALA A 54 -0.52 -5.23 -11.96
N THR A 55 -1.03 -5.54 -10.77
CA THR A 55 -2.31 -6.20 -10.55
C THR A 55 -3.28 -5.15 -10.02
N PHE A 56 -4.44 -5.02 -10.68
CA PHE A 56 -5.48 -4.07 -10.32
C PHE A 56 -6.65 -4.76 -9.61
N ASN A 57 -7.18 -4.05 -8.62
CA ASN A 57 -8.49 -4.31 -8.03
C ASN A 57 -9.33 -3.04 -8.16
N MET A 58 -10.57 -3.15 -8.64
CA MET A 58 -11.44 -2.01 -8.90
C MET A 58 -12.83 -2.30 -8.36
N TYR A 59 -13.35 -1.42 -7.52
CA TYR A 59 -14.64 -1.60 -6.85
C TYR A 59 -15.43 -0.29 -6.79
N VAL A 60 -16.74 -0.43 -6.74
CA VAL A 60 -17.69 0.64 -6.41
C VAL A 60 -18.69 0.17 -5.36
N ASN A 61 -19.38 1.11 -4.74
CA ASN A 61 -20.58 0.82 -3.96
C ASN A 61 -21.75 0.53 -4.90
N LEU A 62 -22.56 -0.48 -4.60
CA LEU A 62 -23.80 -0.76 -5.33
C LEU A 62 -25.00 -0.37 -4.45
N PRO A 63 -25.81 0.61 -4.89
CA PRO A 63 -27.06 0.95 -4.22
C PRO A 63 -28.01 -0.24 -4.15
N HIS A 64 -28.90 -0.23 -3.16
CA HIS A 64 -29.76 -1.36 -2.80
C HIS A 64 -30.84 -1.73 -3.84
N ASP A 65 -31.03 -0.88 -4.84
CA ASP A 65 -32.07 -0.89 -5.86
C ASP A 65 -31.55 -1.45 -7.18
N PHE A 66 -30.23 -1.62 -7.33
CA PHE A 66 -29.62 -2.29 -8.47
C PHE A 66 -29.28 -3.74 -8.16
N LYS A 67 -29.61 -4.64 -9.09
CA LYS A 67 -29.29 -6.06 -8.96
C LYS A 67 -27.81 -6.38 -9.18
N GLY A 68 -27.11 -5.59 -10.00
CA GLY A 68 -25.68 -5.79 -10.26
C GLY A 68 -24.99 -4.59 -10.91
N THR A 69 -23.65 -4.60 -10.90
CA THR A 69 -22.82 -3.63 -11.63
C THR A 69 -22.38 -4.19 -12.99
N HIS A 70 -22.13 -3.33 -13.98
CA HIS A 70 -21.63 -3.73 -15.29
C HIS A 70 -20.13 -4.05 -15.25
N MET A 71 -19.80 -5.34 -15.15
CA MET A 71 -18.42 -5.80 -14.93
C MET A 71 -17.47 -5.46 -16.08
N SER A 72 -17.93 -5.48 -17.33
CA SER A 72 -17.09 -5.15 -18.49
C SER A 72 -16.63 -3.70 -18.49
N ARG A 73 -17.41 -2.77 -17.90
CA ARG A 73 -17.07 -1.34 -17.86
C ARG A 73 -15.77 -1.08 -17.12
N PHE A 74 -15.44 -1.86 -16.08
CA PHE A 74 -14.15 -1.74 -15.38
C PHE A 74 -12.97 -2.03 -16.30
N VAL A 75 -13.09 -3.08 -17.12
CA VAL A 75 -12.05 -3.48 -18.08
C VAL A 75 -11.98 -2.48 -19.22
N GLU A 76 -13.11 -1.95 -19.69
CA GLU A 76 -13.14 -0.88 -20.69
C GLU A 76 -12.39 0.37 -20.20
N ILE A 77 -12.66 0.82 -18.96
CA ILE A 77 -11.94 1.95 -18.34
C ILE A 77 -10.43 1.70 -18.35
N LEU A 78 -10.00 0.51 -17.93
CA LEU A 78 -8.57 0.15 -17.92
C LEU A 78 -7.93 0.22 -19.32
N ASN A 79 -8.65 -0.20 -20.36
CA ASN A 79 -8.14 -0.27 -21.75
C ASN A 79 -8.31 1.03 -22.55
N ARG A 80 -9.05 2.03 -22.03
CA ARG A 80 -9.19 3.36 -22.68
C ARG A 80 -7.96 4.24 -22.50
N HIS A 81 -7.19 3.99 -21.45
CA HIS A 81 -5.96 4.72 -21.18
C HIS A 81 -4.80 4.22 -22.06
N GLU A 82 -3.66 4.89 -21.95
CA GLU A 82 -2.43 4.46 -22.62
C GLU A 82 -2.10 3.00 -22.30
N ARG A 83 -1.35 2.36 -23.20
CA ARG A 83 -0.87 0.99 -23.01
C ARG A 83 -0.18 0.80 -21.65
N GLU A 84 0.51 1.82 -21.15
CA GLU A 84 1.12 1.82 -19.82
C GLU A 84 0.46 2.87 -18.94
N ILE A 85 -0.21 2.45 -17.87
CA ILE A 85 -0.87 3.37 -16.94
C ILE A 85 0.21 4.04 -16.07
N SER A 86 0.15 5.37 -15.95
CA SER A 86 0.98 6.19 -15.07
C SER A 86 0.26 6.57 -13.77
N VAL A 87 1.00 7.13 -12.80
CA VAL A 87 0.42 7.69 -11.56
C VAL A 87 -0.56 8.84 -11.83
N GLN A 88 -0.34 9.62 -12.90
CA GLN A 88 -1.24 10.71 -13.26
C GLN A 88 -2.55 10.15 -13.82
N SER A 89 -2.45 9.22 -14.78
CA SER A 89 -3.63 8.59 -15.37
C SER A 89 -4.42 7.74 -14.36
N PHE A 90 -3.79 7.26 -13.28
CA PHE A 90 -4.46 6.59 -12.19
C PHE A 90 -5.53 7.46 -11.51
N LYS A 91 -5.25 8.76 -11.29
CA LYS A 91 -6.22 9.69 -10.70
C LYS A 91 -7.39 9.98 -11.65
N ASP A 92 -7.10 10.08 -12.94
CA ASP A 92 -8.11 10.33 -13.97
C ASP A 92 -9.01 9.10 -14.13
N MET A 93 -8.43 7.90 -14.14
CA MET A 93 -9.14 6.63 -14.16
C MET A 93 -10.11 6.47 -12.98
N LEU A 94 -9.68 6.89 -11.78
CA LEU A 94 -10.53 6.85 -10.58
C LEU A 94 -11.78 7.74 -10.74
N ARG A 95 -11.63 8.94 -11.32
CA ARG A 95 -12.75 9.86 -11.61
C ARG A 95 -13.64 9.32 -12.72
N GLU A 96 -13.06 8.79 -13.80
CA GLU A 96 -13.80 8.17 -14.89
C GLU A 96 -14.65 7.02 -14.37
N MET A 97 -14.10 6.16 -13.50
CA MET A 97 -14.82 5.03 -12.91
C MET A 97 -16.06 5.48 -12.14
N THR A 98 -15.97 6.54 -11.33
CA THR A 98 -17.15 7.06 -10.61
C THR A 98 -18.19 7.68 -11.53
N GLY A 99 -17.77 8.34 -12.61
CA GLY A 99 -18.69 8.92 -13.59
C GLY A 99 -19.40 7.86 -14.45
N VAL A 100 -18.66 6.87 -14.97
CA VAL A 100 -19.17 5.81 -15.85
C VAL A 100 -20.11 4.84 -15.13
N LEU A 101 -19.89 4.65 -13.83
CA LEU A 101 -20.70 3.77 -12.98
C LEU A 101 -21.77 4.51 -12.18
N GLU A 102 -21.86 5.84 -12.31
CA GLU A 102 -22.87 6.70 -11.66
C GLU A 102 -22.97 6.53 -10.14
N VAL A 103 -21.82 6.33 -9.49
CA VAL A 103 -21.72 6.05 -8.05
C VAL A 103 -20.92 7.11 -7.31
N GLY A 104 -21.36 7.44 -6.10
CA GLY A 104 -20.68 8.43 -5.23
C GLY A 104 -19.38 7.95 -4.59
N SER A 105 -19.00 6.67 -4.77
CA SER A 105 -17.76 6.12 -4.22
C SER A 105 -17.09 5.12 -5.15
N GLY A 106 -15.77 5.22 -5.26
CA GLY A 106 -14.93 4.33 -6.05
C GLY A 106 -13.66 3.97 -5.31
N HIS A 107 -13.15 2.76 -5.55
CA HIS A 107 -11.88 2.28 -5.00
C HIS A 107 -11.09 1.58 -6.10
N ILE A 108 -9.87 2.03 -6.36
CA ILE A 108 -8.92 1.38 -7.26
C ILE A 108 -7.64 1.12 -6.48
N GLU A 109 -7.11 -0.08 -6.58
CA GLU A 109 -5.80 -0.48 -6.06
C GLU A 109 -4.96 -0.99 -7.22
N MET A 110 -3.74 -0.46 -7.34
CA MET A 110 -2.73 -0.85 -8.32
C MET A 110 -1.49 -1.34 -7.59
N ARG A 111 -1.29 -2.66 -7.52
CA ARG A 111 -0.13 -3.30 -6.86
C ARG A 111 0.92 -3.75 -7.86
N PHE A 112 2.19 -3.44 -7.64
CA PHE A 112 3.29 -3.81 -8.52
C PHE A 112 4.60 -3.97 -7.74
N PRO A 113 5.54 -4.81 -8.24
CA PRO A 113 6.90 -4.81 -7.75
C PRO A 113 7.61 -3.54 -8.22
N TYR A 114 8.39 -2.95 -7.32
CA TYR A 114 9.18 -1.75 -7.55
C TYR A 114 10.64 -2.03 -7.21
N PHE A 115 11.57 -1.64 -8.08
CA PHE A 115 12.98 -1.96 -7.89
C PHE A 115 13.78 -0.72 -7.48
N VAL A 116 14.74 -0.89 -6.57
CA VAL A 116 15.72 0.16 -6.23
C VAL A 116 17.12 -0.41 -6.39
N THR A 117 18.00 0.34 -7.05
CA THR A 117 19.42 0.02 -7.10
C THR A 117 20.09 0.35 -5.77
N LYS A 118 20.42 -0.67 -4.99
CA LYS A 118 21.15 -0.53 -3.71
C LYS A 118 22.65 -0.65 -3.92
N THR A 119 23.41 0.14 -3.17
CA THR A 119 24.89 0.13 -3.16
C THR A 119 25.37 -0.48 -1.85
N ALA A 120 26.08 -1.61 -1.91
CA ALA A 120 26.58 -2.31 -0.73
C ALA A 120 27.45 -1.38 0.16
N PRO A 121 27.40 -1.52 1.50
CA PRO A 121 27.93 -0.52 2.41
C PRO A 121 29.46 -0.42 2.40
N VAL A 122 30.17 -1.52 2.14
CA VAL A 122 31.64 -1.56 2.17
C VAL A 122 32.21 -1.60 0.76
N THR A 123 31.87 -2.62 -0.02
CA THR A 123 32.46 -2.85 -1.35
C THR A 123 31.85 -1.97 -2.44
N LYS A 124 30.73 -1.31 -2.15
CA LYS A 124 29.98 -0.45 -3.10
C LYS A 124 29.46 -1.19 -4.34
N VAL A 125 29.42 -2.54 -4.31
CA VAL A 125 28.79 -3.29 -5.39
C VAL A 125 27.29 -2.93 -5.47
N LYS A 126 26.80 -2.68 -6.68
CA LYS A 126 25.40 -2.33 -6.92
C LYS A 126 24.57 -3.58 -7.21
N SER A 127 23.35 -3.62 -6.69
CA SER A 127 22.38 -4.69 -6.94
C SER A 127 20.96 -4.16 -6.86
N LEU A 128 20.04 -4.79 -7.59
CA LEU A 128 18.62 -4.47 -7.48
C LEU A 128 18.03 -5.13 -6.23
N MET A 129 17.13 -4.40 -5.58
CA MET A 129 16.26 -4.88 -4.51
C MET A 129 14.81 -4.60 -4.92
N ASP A 130 13.92 -5.56 -4.73
CA ASP A 130 12.50 -5.43 -5.00
C ASP A 130 11.68 -5.09 -3.74
N TYR A 131 10.62 -4.32 -3.96
CA TYR A 131 9.65 -3.90 -2.95
C TYR A 131 8.24 -4.09 -3.49
N ASP A 132 7.32 -4.49 -2.62
CA ASP A 132 5.90 -4.61 -2.94
C ASP A 132 5.23 -3.24 -2.73
N VAL A 133 4.78 -2.60 -3.80
CA VAL A 133 4.15 -1.27 -3.75
C VAL A 133 2.71 -1.37 -4.18
N SER A 134 1.83 -0.57 -3.57
CA SER A 134 0.45 -0.38 -4.02
C SER A 134 0.09 1.10 -4.01
N LEU A 135 -0.49 1.57 -5.11
CA LEU A 135 -1.15 2.87 -5.18
C LEU A 135 -2.65 2.65 -5.06
N ILE A 136 -3.27 3.29 -4.07
CA ILE A 136 -4.68 3.10 -3.72
C ILE A 136 -5.39 4.44 -3.85
N GLY A 137 -6.40 4.49 -4.69
CA GLY A 137 -7.23 5.66 -4.92
C GLY A 137 -8.64 5.39 -4.43
N GLU A 138 -9.16 6.30 -3.61
CA GLU A 138 -10.53 6.23 -3.10
C GLU A 138 -11.25 7.55 -3.39
N ILE A 139 -12.50 7.44 -3.84
CA ILE A 139 -13.44 8.55 -3.88
C ILE A 139 -14.53 8.25 -2.88
N ARG A 140 -14.79 9.20 -1.99
CA ARG A 140 -15.89 9.16 -1.04
C ARG A 140 -16.43 10.57 -0.85
N ASP A 141 -17.75 10.72 -1.01
CA ASP A 141 -18.44 12.01 -0.84
C ASP A 141 -17.81 13.15 -1.67
N GLY A 142 -17.31 12.82 -2.87
CA GLY A 142 -16.63 13.76 -3.77
C GLY A 142 -15.17 14.07 -3.43
N ALA A 143 -14.67 13.64 -2.27
CA ALA A 143 -13.27 13.78 -1.88
C ALA A 143 -12.44 12.62 -2.46
N VAL A 144 -11.28 12.98 -3.05
CA VAL A 144 -10.32 12.01 -3.57
C VAL A 144 -9.21 11.81 -2.54
N HIS A 145 -9.04 10.59 -2.05
CA HIS A 145 -7.93 10.21 -1.19
C HIS A 145 -6.99 9.28 -1.96
N THR A 146 -5.70 9.56 -1.88
CA THR A 146 -4.66 8.70 -2.45
C THR A 146 -3.78 8.18 -1.32
N HIS A 147 -3.56 6.87 -1.33
CA HIS A 147 -2.66 6.21 -0.41
C HIS A 147 -1.53 5.54 -1.18
N ILE A 148 -0.33 5.60 -0.61
CA ILE A 148 0.81 4.81 -1.04
C ILE A 148 1.02 3.75 0.02
N ARG A 149 0.97 2.47 -0.39
CA ARG A 149 1.35 1.35 0.44
C ARG A 149 2.68 0.79 -0.04
N VAL A 150 3.64 0.60 0.85
CA VAL A 150 4.92 -0.05 0.55
C VAL A 150 5.22 -1.10 1.61
N VAL A 151 5.62 -2.28 1.17
CA VAL A 151 6.14 -3.36 2.03
C VAL A 151 7.65 -3.38 1.86
N VAL A 152 8.36 -3.06 2.93
CA VAL A 152 9.82 -2.96 2.97
C VAL A 152 10.37 -4.17 3.73
N PRO A 153 11.06 -5.11 3.05
CA PRO A 153 11.70 -6.22 3.72
C PRO A 153 13.00 -5.76 4.39
N VAL A 154 13.16 -6.06 5.66
CA VAL A 154 14.31 -5.66 6.48
C VAL A 154 14.84 -6.84 7.31
N THR A 155 16.05 -6.70 7.87
CA THR A 155 16.53 -7.58 8.93
C THR A 155 16.16 -6.97 10.28
N SER A 156 15.53 -7.77 11.14
CA SER A 156 15.33 -7.43 12.56
C SER A 156 16.16 -8.38 13.43
N LEU A 157 16.74 -7.83 14.51
CA LEU A 157 17.50 -8.60 15.48
C LEU A 157 16.95 -8.33 16.89
N CYS A 158 16.71 -9.41 17.64
CA CYS A 158 16.00 -9.34 18.90
C CYS A 158 16.89 -8.83 20.05
N PRO A 159 16.53 -7.70 20.70
CA PRO A 159 17.27 -7.20 21.86
C PRO A 159 17.30 -8.19 23.02
N CYS A 160 16.18 -8.84 23.31
CA CYS A 160 16.07 -9.83 24.39
C CYS A 160 17.07 -10.97 24.20
N SER A 161 17.11 -11.56 23.00
CA SER A 161 18.02 -12.67 22.71
C SER A 161 19.48 -12.28 22.85
N LYS A 162 19.85 -11.07 22.40
CA LYS A 162 21.20 -10.52 22.57
C LYS A 162 21.58 -10.38 24.04
N GLU A 163 20.66 -9.91 24.88
CA GLU A 163 20.93 -9.61 26.28
C GLU A 163 21.06 -10.86 27.15
N ILE A 164 20.27 -11.91 26.87
CA ILE A 164 20.24 -13.13 27.70
C ILE A 164 21.23 -14.21 27.27
N SER A 165 21.86 -14.08 26.09
CA SER A 165 22.76 -15.09 25.54
C SER A 165 24.22 -14.66 25.71
N ASP A 166 25.10 -15.58 26.12
CA ASP A 166 26.55 -15.30 26.23
C ASP A 166 27.19 -14.87 24.90
N TYR A 167 26.63 -15.34 23.78
CA TYR A 167 27.04 -14.99 22.42
C TYR A 167 25.90 -15.15 21.43
N GLY A 168 25.93 -14.33 20.37
CA GLY A 168 24.94 -14.34 19.32
C GLY A 168 23.60 -13.73 19.74
N ALA A 169 22.68 -13.67 18.78
CA ALA A 169 21.30 -13.24 18.98
C ALA A 169 20.49 -13.72 17.77
N HIS A 170 19.26 -14.17 17.98
CA HIS A 170 18.42 -14.51 16.84
C HIS A 170 18.02 -13.26 16.06
N ASN A 171 17.96 -13.43 14.75
CA ASN A 171 17.48 -12.44 13.80
C ASN A 171 16.64 -13.14 12.73
N GLN A 172 15.90 -12.34 11.98
CA GLN A 172 15.01 -12.83 10.94
C GLN A 172 14.75 -11.74 9.89
N ARG A 173 14.15 -12.16 8.78
CA ARG A 173 13.49 -11.23 7.88
C ARG A 173 12.21 -10.73 8.55
N SER A 174 11.95 -9.44 8.36
CA SER A 174 10.70 -8.80 8.73
C SER A 174 10.14 -8.04 7.56
N HIS A 175 8.82 -7.87 7.55
CA HIS A 175 8.16 -6.93 6.66
C HIS A 175 7.67 -5.75 7.48
N VAL A 176 8.08 -4.55 7.08
CA VAL A 176 7.50 -3.31 7.57
C VAL A 176 6.61 -2.74 6.47
N THR A 177 5.32 -2.63 6.75
CA THR A 177 4.35 -2.09 5.81
C THR A 177 3.99 -0.68 6.24
N ILE A 178 4.16 0.30 5.35
CA ILE A 178 3.58 1.64 5.50
C ILE A 178 2.43 1.75 4.52
N MET A 179 1.26 2.18 5.00
CA MET A 179 0.18 2.71 4.16
C MET A 179 -0.04 4.17 4.55
N ALA A 180 0.33 5.11 3.69
CA ALA A 180 0.26 6.54 3.97
C ALA A 180 -0.74 7.25 3.06
N ARG A 181 -1.67 8.00 3.65
CA ARG A 181 -2.48 9.02 2.94
C ARG A 181 -1.63 10.28 2.80
N THR A 182 -1.40 10.71 1.57
CA THR A 182 -0.45 11.81 1.30
C THR A 182 -1.16 13.04 0.76
N ARG A 183 -0.66 14.21 1.16
CA ARG A 183 -0.95 15.51 0.55
C ARG A 183 0.16 15.83 -0.43
N GLY A 184 -0.19 15.86 -1.72
CA GLY A 184 0.78 16.15 -2.78
C GLY A 184 1.63 14.93 -3.13
N PHE A 185 2.87 15.18 -3.56
CA PHE A 185 3.76 14.15 -4.09
C PHE A 185 4.82 13.73 -3.06
N ILE A 186 5.02 12.41 -2.94
CA ILE A 186 6.07 11.77 -2.14
C ILE A 186 6.63 10.65 -3.00
N TRP A 187 7.95 10.51 -3.04
CA TRP A 187 8.61 9.39 -3.70
C TRP A 187 8.38 8.09 -2.92
N ILE A 188 8.18 6.98 -3.61
CA ILE A 188 8.08 5.66 -2.96
C ILE A 188 9.38 5.38 -2.18
N GLU A 189 10.51 5.79 -2.74
CA GLU A 189 11.84 5.65 -2.17
C GLU A 189 12.02 6.47 -0.91
N GLU A 190 11.30 7.57 -0.71
CA GLU A 190 11.34 8.31 0.57
C GLU A 190 10.76 7.46 1.71
N LEU A 191 9.69 6.70 1.44
CA LEU A 191 9.10 5.79 2.44
C LEU A 191 9.99 4.57 2.68
N ILE A 192 10.61 4.02 1.62
CA ILE A 192 11.60 2.94 1.73
C ILE A 192 12.79 3.41 2.59
N ASP A 193 13.40 4.54 2.23
CA ASP A 193 14.56 5.10 2.94
C ASP A 193 14.25 5.35 4.42
N LEU A 194 13.04 5.80 4.73
CA LEU A 194 12.57 6.05 6.10
C LEU A 194 12.58 4.74 6.90
N VAL A 195 11.97 3.68 6.38
CA VAL A 195 11.93 2.38 7.06
C VAL A 195 13.32 1.76 7.20
N GLU A 196 14.10 1.77 6.13
CA GLU A 196 15.43 1.13 6.13
C GLU A 196 16.41 1.79 7.10
N LYS A 197 16.26 3.09 7.35
CA LYS A 197 17.03 3.82 8.37
C LYS A 197 16.67 3.40 9.78
N GLU A 198 15.40 3.07 10.03
CA GLU A 198 14.93 2.66 11.35
C GLU A 198 15.07 1.14 11.59
N ALA A 199 15.38 0.33 10.57
CA ALA A 199 15.62 -1.09 10.75
C ALA A 199 16.91 -1.42 11.51
N SER A 200 16.99 -2.62 12.12
CA SER A 200 18.26 -3.13 12.68
C SER A 200 19.34 -3.14 11.61
N CYS A 201 19.02 -3.70 10.44
CA CYS A 201 19.75 -3.45 9.21
C CYS A 201 18.81 -3.60 8.00
N GLU A 202 19.07 -2.80 6.97
CA GLU A 202 18.44 -2.93 5.67
C GLU A 202 18.95 -4.15 4.89
N LEU A 203 18.22 -4.54 3.84
CA LEU A 203 18.61 -5.63 2.95
C LEU A 203 19.37 -5.13 1.73
N TYR A 204 20.13 -6.04 1.10
CA TYR A 204 20.88 -5.82 -0.13
C TYR A 204 20.78 -7.08 -1.00
N GLY A 205 20.56 -6.93 -2.30
CA GLY A 205 20.46 -8.06 -3.23
C GLY A 205 21.78 -8.79 -3.46
N LEU A 206 22.92 -8.10 -3.33
CA LEU A 206 24.26 -8.67 -3.44
C LEU A 206 25.20 -8.12 -2.37
N LEU A 207 25.82 -9.01 -1.62
CA LEU A 207 26.84 -8.70 -0.61
C LEU A 207 28.12 -9.49 -0.90
N LYS A 208 29.27 -8.90 -0.61
CA LYS A 208 30.56 -9.61 -0.52
C LYS A 208 30.92 -9.79 0.95
N ARG A 209 31.94 -10.61 1.23
CA ARG A 209 32.36 -10.93 2.62
C ARG A 209 32.56 -9.70 3.52
N PRO A 210 33.20 -8.59 3.07
CA PRO A 210 33.33 -7.40 3.91
C PRO A 210 31.98 -6.74 4.22
N ASP A 211 31.04 -6.78 3.28
CA ASP A 211 29.69 -6.24 3.49
C ASP A 211 28.89 -7.11 4.46
N GLU A 212 28.98 -8.44 4.33
CA GLU A 212 28.33 -9.40 5.22
C GLU A 212 28.78 -9.24 6.68
N LYS A 213 30.09 -9.05 6.90
CA LYS A 213 30.62 -8.70 8.22
C LYS A 213 29.96 -7.43 8.75
N TYR A 214 29.95 -6.36 7.95
CA TYR A 214 29.41 -5.07 8.34
C TYR A 214 27.91 -5.13 8.69
N ILE A 215 27.08 -5.77 7.85
CA ILE A 215 25.64 -5.82 8.09
C ILE A 215 25.28 -6.66 9.32
N THR A 216 26.07 -7.72 9.58
CA THR A 216 25.89 -8.57 10.75
C THR A 216 26.18 -7.81 12.03
N GLU A 217 27.31 -7.09 12.07
CA GLU A 217 27.71 -6.24 13.20
C GLU A 217 26.70 -5.09 13.40
N ARG A 218 26.31 -4.40 12.32
CA ARG A 218 25.30 -3.32 12.39
C ARG A 218 23.98 -3.79 12.96
N ALA A 219 23.45 -4.92 12.50
CA ALA A 219 22.20 -5.47 13.03
C ALA A 219 22.35 -5.88 14.50
N TYR A 220 23.49 -6.46 14.88
CA TYR A 220 23.79 -6.85 16.25
C TYR A 220 23.86 -5.64 17.18
N ASP A 221 24.44 -4.53 16.72
CA ASP A 221 24.59 -3.29 17.50
C ASP A 221 23.32 -2.42 17.55
N ASN A 222 22.36 -2.66 16.65
CA ASN A 222 21.08 -1.95 16.58
C ASN A 222 19.87 -2.92 16.69
N PRO A 223 19.76 -3.71 17.78
CA PRO A 223 18.64 -4.63 17.94
C PRO A 223 17.34 -3.87 18.19
N LYS A 224 16.22 -4.34 17.62
CA LYS A 224 14.90 -3.71 17.80
C LYS A 224 13.79 -4.76 17.91
N PHE A 225 12.87 -4.56 18.85
CA PHE A 225 11.61 -5.31 18.86
C PHE A 225 10.68 -4.83 17.74
N VAL A 226 9.60 -5.58 17.52
CA VAL A 226 8.56 -5.20 16.56
C VAL A 226 7.87 -3.90 16.97
N GLU A 227 7.73 -3.65 18.28
CA GLU A 227 7.18 -2.42 18.84
C GLU A 227 8.10 -1.21 18.64
N ASP A 228 9.41 -1.40 18.79
CA ASP A 228 10.39 -0.33 18.56
C ASP A 228 10.36 0.09 17.09
N MET A 229 10.32 -0.89 16.18
CA MET A 229 10.23 -0.66 14.74
C MET A 229 9.04 0.22 14.36
N VAL A 230 7.83 -0.12 14.81
CA VAL A 230 6.64 0.66 14.46
C VAL A 230 6.65 2.03 15.12
N ARG A 231 7.19 2.18 16.33
CA ARG A 231 7.30 3.48 17.03
C ARG A 231 8.27 4.42 16.32
N ASP A 232 9.45 3.93 15.97
CA ASP A 232 10.49 4.75 15.34
C ASP A 232 10.02 5.24 13.96
N VAL A 233 9.41 4.35 13.16
CA VAL A 233 8.80 4.72 11.88
C VAL A 233 7.65 5.72 12.07
N ALA A 234 6.78 5.50 13.06
CA ALA A 234 5.67 6.41 13.36
C ALA A 234 6.15 7.82 13.76
N VAL A 235 7.24 7.94 14.52
CA VAL A 235 7.86 9.24 14.85
C VAL A 235 8.23 9.98 13.57
N ARG A 236 8.90 9.31 12.62
CA ARG A 236 9.27 9.93 11.33
C ARG A 236 8.07 10.36 10.50
N LEU A 237 7.02 9.54 10.45
CA LEU A 237 5.80 9.87 9.70
C LEU A 237 5.01 11.02 10.33
N ASN A 238 5.09 11.19 11.66
CA ASN A 238 4.50 12.34 12.34
C ASN A 238 5.19 13.65 11.95
N GLU A 239 6.52 13.63 11.82
CA GLU A 239 7.35 14.78 11.43
C GLU A 239 7.11 15.22 9.97
N ASP A 240 6.68 14.33 9.08
CA ASP A 240 6.41 14.68 7.68
C ASP A 240 5.02 15.33 7.51
N GLY A 241 5.02 16.64 7.27
CA GLY A 241 3.81 17.44 7.03
C GLY A 241 3.02 17.05 5.77
N ARG A 242 3.59 16.26 4.85
CA ARG A 242 2.91 15.75 3.65
C ARG A 242 2.11 14.47 3.94
N ILE A 243 2.35 13.78 5.05
CA ILE A 243 1.59 12.60 5.45
C ILE A 243 0.39 13.06 6.29
N GLU A 244 -0.83 12.83 5.81
CA GLU A 244 -2.06 13.21 6.53
C GLU A 244 -2.50 12.13 7.50
N ALA A 245 -2.39 10.86 7.09
CA ALA A 245 -2.72 9.70 7.90
C ALA A 245 -1.81 8.54 7.50
N TYR A 246 -1.58 7.60 8.42
CA TYR A 246 -0.82 6.40 8.12
C TYR A 246 -1.25 5.20 8.94
N VAL A 247 -0.92 4.02 8.42
CA VAL A 247 -0.81 2.76 9.15
C VAL A 247 0.63 2.27 8.95
N VAL A 248 1.30 1.91 10.04
CA VAL A 248 2.61 1.26 10.05
C VAL A 248 2.44 -0.09 10.72
N GLU A 249 2.82 -1.14 10.03
CA GLU A 249 2.82 -2.52 10.52
C GLU A 249 4.24 -3.05 10.49
N SER A 250 4.63 -3.85 11.48
CA SER A 250 5.84 -4.65 11.43
C SER A 250 5.49 -6.09 11.76
N GLU A 251 5.91 -7.00 10.89
CA GLU A 251 5.75 -8.44 11.04
C GLU A 251 7.13 -9.10 11.00
N ASN A 252 7.51 -9.76 12.09
CA ASN A 252 8.73 -10.55 12.17
C ASN A 252 8.39 -12.02 11.90
N PHE A 253 9.02 -12.62 10.89
CA PHE A 253 8.91 -14.05 10.64
C PHE A 253 9.90 -14.77 11.56
N GLU A 254 9.49 -15.00 12.81
CA GLU A 254 10.36 -15.48 13.90
C GLU A 254 11.20 -16.69 13.48
N SER A 255 12.52 -16.61 13.63
CA SER A 255 13.43 -17.69 13.21
C SER A 255 13.40 -18.91 14.15
N ILE A 256 12.90 -18.74 15.37
CA ILE A 256 12.83 -19.76 16.42
C ILE A 256 11.40 -20.25 16.72
N HIS A 257 10.40 -19.67 16.04
CA HIS A 257 8.99 -20.00 16.22
C HIS A 257 8.29 -20.17 14.86
N ASN A 258 7.21 -20.93 14.82
CA ASN A 258 6.43 -21.13 13.59
C ASN A 258 5.20 -20.20 13.53
N HIS A 259 5.36 -18.95 13.97
CA HIS A 259 4.36 -17.88 13.91
C HIS A 259 5.08 -16.53 13.84
N SER A 260 4.37 -15.50 13.39
CA SER A 260 4.93 -14.14 13.32
C SER A 260 4.69 -13.36 14.62
N ALA A 261 5.66 -12.54 15.03
CA ALA A 261 5.41 -11.45 15.96
C ALA A 261 4.95 -10.21 15.17
N TYR A 262 3.96 -9.48 15.67
CA TYR A 262 3.31 -8.40 14.92
C TYR A 262 2.97 -7.20 15.81
N ALA A 263 3.20 -6.00 15.30
CA ALA A 263 2.72 -4.76 15.89
C ALA A 263 2.22 -3.80 14.79
N MET A 264 1.28 -2.92 15.16
CA MET A 264 0.73 -1.91 14.26
C MET A 264 0.42 -0.61 14.99
N ILE A 265 0.74 0.50 14.35
CA ILE A 265 0.33 1.86 14.74
C ILE A 265 -0.46 2.47 13.59
N GLN A 266 -1.61 3.06 13.92
CA GLN A 266 -2.40 3.86 12.98
C GLN A 266 -2.64 5.24 13.56
N ARG A 267 -2.53 6.27 12.72
CA ARG A 267 -2.84 7.66 13.10
C ARG A 267 -3.42 8.41 11.92
N ASP A 268 -4.48 9.18 12.16
CA ASP A 268 -4.97 10.19 11.23
C ASP A 268 -4.74 11.58 11.83
N LYS A 269 -3.76 12.32 11.30
CA LYS A 269 -3.37 13.63 11.84
C LYS A 269 -4.42 14.70 11.55
N THR A 270 -5.36 14.46 10.63
CA THR A 270 -6.43 15.44 10.34
C THR A 270 -7.54 15.42 11.40
N LEU A 271 -7.57 14.41 12.27
CA LEU A 271 -8.50 14.33 13.40
C LEU A 271 -7.93 14.99 14.66
N ASP A 272 -6.63 15.25 14.71
CA ASP A 272 -5.96 15.86 15.87
C ASP A 272 -6.21 17.38 15.96
N ASP A 273 -6.59 18.03 14.84
CA ASP A 273 -6.87 19.48 14.76
C ASP A 273 -8.28 19.87 15.29
N ASP A 274 -9.12 18.90 15.67
CA ASP A 274 -10.50 19.13 16.15
C ASP A 274 -10.60 19.46 17.66
N GLY A 275 -9.52 19.96 18.27
CA GLY A 275 -9.58 20.64 19.58
C GLY A 275 -10.09 19.80 20.76
N THR A 276 -9.92 18.48 20.72
CA THR A 276 -10.16 17.63 21.90
C THR A 276 -8.87 17.53 22.72
N ASP A 277 -8.91 18.22 23.86
CA ASP A 277 -7.92 18.17 24.94
C ASP A 277 -7.53 16.71 25.22
N ASP A 278 -6.25 16.36 25.08
CA ASP A 278 -5.74 15.03 25.39
C ASP A 278 -5.88 14.76 26.90
N PRO A 279 -6.69 13.79 27.34
CA PRO A 279 -6.84 13.45 28.76
C PRO A 279 -5.56 12.86 29.38
N ARG A 280 -4.49 12.67 28.59
CA ARG A 280 -3.16 12.20 29.06
C ARG A 280 -2.10 13.31 29.10
N SER A 281 -2.46 14.57 28.86
CA SER A 281 -1.54 15.67 29.08
C SER A 281 -1.24 15.78 30.60
N PRO A 282 0.04 15.72 31.03
CA PRO A 282 0.36 15.85 32.45
C PRO A 282 -0.03 17.27 32.90
N SER A 283 -0.93 17.33 33.89
CA SER A 283 -1.40 18.57 34.49
C SER A 283 -0.21 19.46 34.84
N ARG A 284 -0.17 20.66 34.25
CA ARG A 284 0.82 21.70 34.55
C ARG A 284 0.75 22.00 36.06
N PRO A 285 1.86 21.95 36.82
CA PRO A 285 1.80 22.23 38.24
C PRO A 285 1.40 23.69 38.48
N PRO A 286 0.67 23.99 39.57
CA PRO A 286 0.28 25.36 39.87
C PRO A 286 1.51 26.22 40.08
N ALA A 287 1.55 27.38 39.43
CA ALA A 287 2.56 28.39 39.67
C ALA A 287 2.43 28.87 41.12
N GLY A 288 3.47 28.60 41.92
CA GLY A 288 3.72 29.26 43.20
C GLY A 288 4.53 30.54 42.99
#